data_AF-A0A8J5GI42-F1
#
_entry.id   AF-A0A8J5GI42-F1
#
_cell.length_a   1.000
_cell.length_b   1.000
_cell.length_c   1.000
_cell.angle_alpha   90.00
_cell.angle_beta   90.00
_cell.angle_gamma   90.00
#
_symmetry.space_group_name_H-M   'P 1'
#
loop_
_entity.id
_entity.type
_entity.pdbx_description
1 polymer ?
#
loop_
_entity_poly.entity_id
_entity_poly.type
_entity_poly.pdbx_seq_one_letter_code
_entity_poly.pdbx_strand_id
1 'polypeptide(L)'
;MHSILLQVHYVHMGSQQSMAYVNAINEYRAASQARVSKSSASASGVDLLPKRQISNYFMQFRKIANHPLLVRHVYSDEDVVRVAEVLYPKGVFGFECSIERAIQEIKSYNDFEIHQLMSFDSRKVKYHFLISCWL
;
A
#
# COMPACT_ATOMS: atom_id res chain seq x y z
N MET A 1 -41.82 -3.71 12.34
CA MET A 1 -40.42 -4.18 12.21
C MET A 1 -40.06 -4.10 10.73
N HIS A 2 -39.23 -3.13 10.33
CA HIS A 2 -38.73 -3.07 8.95
C HIS A 2 -37.51 -4.00 8.87
N SER A 3 -37.70 -5.15 8.21
CA SER A 3 -36.62 -6.09 7.91
C SER A 3 -35.75 -5.47 6.83
N ILE A 4 -34.53 -5.06 7.17
CA ILE A 4 -33.53 -4.63 6.19
C ILE A 4 -33.10 -5.89 5.41
N LEU A 5 -33.50 -6.01 4.15
CA LEU A 5 -33.02 -7.07 3.26
C LEU A 5 -31.55 -6.81 2.96
N LEU A 6 -30.67 -7.65 3.49
CA LEU A 6 -29.23 -7.58 3.25
C LEU A 6 -28.92 -8.28 1.91
N GLN A 7 -28.61 -7.49 0.89
CA GLN A 7 -28.17 -8.01 -0.41
C GLN A 7 -26.64 -8.03 -0.47
N VAL A 8 -26.07 -9.18 -0.86
CA VAL A 8 -24.63 -9.37 -1.05
C VAL A 8 -24.33 -9.44 -2.54
N HIS A 9 -23.47 -8.54 -3.01
CA HIS A 9 -22.97 -8.55 -4.38
C HIS A 9 -21.51 -9.03 -4.39
N TYR A 10 -21.25 -10.07 -5.15
CA TYR A 10 -19.89 -10.57 -5.35
C TYR A 10 -19.20 -9.77 -6.45
N VAL A 11 -17.95 -9.40 -6.20
CA VAL A 11 -17.12 -8.64 -7.13
C VAL A 11 -15.87 -9.45 -7.45
N HIS A 12 -15.50 -9.48 -8.73
CA HIS A 12 -14.29 -10.14 -9.20
C HIS A 12 -13.07 -9.23 -9.00
N MET A 13 -11.96 -9.78 -8.51
CA MET A 13 -10.70 -9.02 -8.41
C MET A 13 -10.06 -8.88 -9.80
N GLY A 14 -9.72 -7.65 -10.21
CA GLY A 14 -8.97 -7.43 -11.45
C GLY A 14 -7.62 -8.16 -11.45
N SER A 15 -6.99 -8.34 -12.62
CA SER A 15 -5.73 -9.11 -12.75
C SER A 15 -4.61 -8.57 -11.83
N GLN A 16 -4.36 -7.26 -11.85
CA GLN A 16 -3.38 -6.62 -10.95
C GLN A 16 -3.75 -6.76 -9.48
N GLN A 17 -5.02 -6.55 -9.14
CA GLN A 17 -5.50 -6.68 -7.78
C GLN A 17 -5.33 -8.10 -7.26
N SER A 18 -5.64 -9.10 -8.08
CA SER A 18 -5.46 -10.52 -7.78
C SER A 18 -3.99 -10.87 -7.60
N MET A 19 -3.10 -10.41 -8.49
CA MET A 19 -1.65 -10.61 -8.35
C MET A 19 -1.11 -9.99 -7.06
N ALA A 20 -1.48 -8.75 -6.76
CA ALA A 20 -1.08 -8.08 -5.52
C ALA A 20 -1.58 -8.85 -4.28
N TYR A 21 -2.82 -9.35 -4.32
CA TYR A 21 -3.42 -10.12 -3.24
C TYR A 21 -2.69 -11.45 -3.01
N VAL A 22 -2.38 -12.18 -4.08
CA VAL A 22 -1.61 -13.44 -4.02
C VAL A 22 -0.20 -13.20 -3.51
N ASN A 23 0.47 -12.15 -3.97
CA ASN A 23 1.82 -11.80 -3.50
C ASN A 23 1.82 -11.50 -1.99
N ALA A 24 0.85 -10.74 -1.49
CA ALA A 24 0.72 -10.44 -0.07
C ALA A 24 0.44 -11.70 0.78
N ILE A 25 -0.36 -12.65 0.27
CA ILE A 25 -0.58 -13.94 0.93
C ILE A 25 0.73 -14.74 1.00
N ASN A 26 1.49 -14.78 -0.09
CA ASN A 26 2.74 -15.53 -0.15
C ASN A 26 3.78 -14.94 0.81
N GLU A 27 3.85 -13.61 0.92
CA GLU A 27 4.72 -12.93 1.88
C GLU A 27 4.34 -13.28 3.33
N TYR A 28 3.04 -13.26 3.66
CA TYR A 28 2.56 -13.71 4.97
C TYR A 28 2.95 -15.17 5.27
N ARG A 29 2.76 -16.07 4.29
CA ARG A 29 3.13 -17.49 4.43
C ARG A 29 4.63 -17.65 4.66
N ALA A 30 5.47 -16.96 3.88
CA ALA A 30 6.92 -16.99 4.03
C ALA A 30 7.35 -16.47 5.41
N ALA A 31 6.80 -15.34 5.87
CA ALA A 31 7.08 -14.76 7.17
C ALA A 31 6.64 -15.68 8.34
N SER A 32 5.48 -16.33 8.19
CA SER A 32 4.99 -17.31 9.16
C SER A 32 5.90 -18.54 9.23
N GLN A 33 6.23 -19.13 8.07
CA GLN A 33 7.11 -20.30 7.98
C GLN A 33 8.51 -20.02 8.53
N ALA A 34 9.11 -18.87 8.19
CA ALA A 34 10.43 -18.48 8.71
C ALA A 34 10.47 -18.42 10.25
N ARG A 35 9.34 -18.10 10.90
CA ARG A 35 9.23 -18.12 12.36
C ARG A 35 9.02 -19.52 12.91
N VAL A 36 8.19 -20.34 12.26
CA VAL A 36 8.00 -21.75 12.60
C VAL A 36 9.35 -22.48 12.59
N SER A 37 10.17 -22.28 11.56
CA SER A 37 11.50 -22.90 11.46
C SER A 37 12.48 -22.43 12.54
N LYS A 38 12.26 -21.26 13.13
CA LYS A 38 13.08 -20.71 14.21
C LYS A 38 12.59 -21.15 15.60
N SER A 39 11.36 -21.62 15.72
CA SER A 39 10.80 -22.15 16.97
C SER A 39 10.86 -23.68 16.96
N SER A 40 11.56 -24.28 17.93
CA SER A 40 11.60 -25.73 18.14
C SER A 40 10.28 -26.33 18.66
N ALA A 41 9.23 -25.53 18.80
CA ALA A 41 7.95 -25.92 19.36
C ALA A 41 6.91 -26.23 18.27
N SER A 42 6.17 -27.33 18.47
CA SER A 42 4.94 -27.70 17.76
C SER A 42 3.79 -26.72 18.10
N ALA A 43 3.95 -25.45 17.78
CA ALA A 43 2.93 -24.44 17.98
C ALA A 43 2.15 -24.22 16.69
N SER A 44 0.83 -24.05 16.80
CA SER A 44 -0.03 -23.67 15.68
C SER A 44 0.43 -22.30 15.13
N GLY A 45 0.37 -22.09 13.81
CA GLY A 45 0.93 -20.89 13.17
C GLY A 45 0.39 -19.55 13.67
N VAL A 46 -0.75 -19.56 14.38
CA VAL A 46 -1.40 -18.39 15.01
C VAL A 46 -0.65 -17.94 16.27
N ASP A 47 -0.04 -18.85 17.01
CA ASP A 47 0.64 -18.55 18.28
C ASP A 47 2.07 -17.99 18.07
N LEU A 48 2.61 -18.13 16.86
CA LEU A 48 3.98 -17.77 16.52
C LEU A 48 4.15 -16.33 16.02
N LEU A 49 3.06 -15.70 15.57
CA LEU A 49 3.07 -14.31 15.11
C LEU A 49 2.46 -13.41 16.19
N PRO A 50 3.11 -12.28 16.53
CA PRO A 50 2.50 -11.28 17.39
C PRO A 50 1.14 -10.86 16.83
N LYS A 51 0.10 -10.77 17.68
CA LYS A 51 -1.27 -10.40 17.28
C LYS A 51 -1.33 -9.14 16.42
N ARG A 52 -0.47 -8.15 16.72
CA ARG A 52 -0.33 -6.92 15.93
C ARG A 52 0.10 -7.19 14.48
N GLN A 53 1.04 -8.11 14.26
CA GLN A 53 1.47 -8.47 12.90
C GLN A 53 0.35 -9.16 12.14
N ILE A 54 -0.36 -10.10 12.77
CA ILE A 54 -1.53 -10.77 12.17
C ILE A 54 -2.58 -9.74 11.74
N SER A 55 -2.92 -8.80 12.63
CA SER A 55 -3.87 -7.72 12.33
C SER A 55 -3.42 -6.86 11.14
N ASN A 56 -2.13 -6.52 11.07
CA ASN A 56 -1.57 -5.74 9.97
C ASN A 56 -1.68 -6.47 8.62
N TYR A 57 -1.45 -7.78 8.58
CA TYR A 57 -1.62 -8.58 7.36
C TYR A 57 -3.09 -8.61 6.92
N PHE A 58 -4.03 -8.84 7.83
CA PHE A 58 -5.45 -8.79 7.48
C PHE A 58 -5.92 -7.41 7.02
N MET A 59 -5.37 -6.35 7.59
CA MET A 59 -5.61 -4.98 7.11
C MET A 59 -5.07 -4.80 5.69
N GLN A 60 -3.84 -5.25 5.40
CA GLN A 60 -3.26 -5.23 4.05
C GLN A 60 -4.15 -5.97 3.04
N PHE A 61 -4.59 -7.19 3.37
CA PHE A 61 -5.49 -7.97 2.51
C PHE A 61 -6.79 -7.23 2.23
N ARG A 62 -7.40 -6.61 3.25
CA ARG A 62 -8.62 -5.80 3.08
C ARG A 62 -8.40 -4.59 2.18
N LYS A 63 -7.26 -3.91 2.31
CA LYS A 63 -6.91 -2.77 1.44
C LYS A 63 -6.83 -3.22 -0.01
N ILE A 64 -6.05 -4.26 -0.29
CA ILE A 64 -5.87 -4.79 -1.65
C ILE A 64 -7.21 -5.27 -2.22
N ALA A 65 -8.02 -5.98 -1.43
CA ALA A 65 -9.33 -6.48 -1.86
C ALA A 65 -10.33 -5.36 -2.19
N ASN A 66 -10.19 -4.18 -1.58
CA ASN A 66 -11.00 -3.01 -1.93
C ASN A 66 -10.43 -2.28 -3.14
N HIS A 67 -9.12 -2.01 -3.17
CA HIS A 67 -8.48 -1.36 -4.32
C HIS A 67 -6.95 -1.52 -4.28
N PRO A 68 -6.27 -1.86 -5.41
CA PRO A 68 -4.82 -2.03 -5.44
C PRO A 68 -4.05 -0.75 -5.09
N LEU A 69 -4.57 0.45 -5.41
CA LEU A 69 -3.90 1.72 -5.09
C LEU A 69 -3.84 2.08 -3.60
N LEU A 70 -4.54 1.35 -2.73
CA LEU A 70 -4.49 1.57 -1.27
C LEU A 70 -3.26 0.94 -0.61
N VAL A 71 -2.44 0.24 -1.39
CA VAL A 71 -1.10 -0.22 -1.03
C VAL A 71 -0.09 0.40 -1.99
N ARG A 72 1.18 0.45 -1.60
CA ARG A 72 2.25 0.95 -2.46
C ARG A 72 2.80 -0.20 -3.30
N HIS A 73 2.55 -0.17 -4.60
CA HIS A 73 2.98 -1.18 -5.56
C HIS A 73 3.51 -0.59 -6.86
N VAL A 74 2.96 0.54 -7.30
CA VAL A 74 3.34 1.23 -8.54
C VAL A 74 4.60 2.07 -8.35
N TYR A 75 4.72 2.78 -7.21
CA TYR A 75 5.87 3.64 -6.93
C TYR A 75 6.94 2.88 -6.12
N SER A 76 8.09 2.63 -6.73
CA SER A 76 9.24 2.00 -6.08
C SER A 76 9.86 2.92 -5.02
N ASP A 77 10.78 2.39 -4.21
CA ASP A 77 11.53 3.20 -3.25
C ASP A 77 12.37 4.28 -3.95
N GLU A 78 12.91 3.96 -5.13
CA GLU A 78 13.63 4.90 -5.99
C GLU A 78 12.70 5.96 -6.57
N ASP A 79 11.48 5.59 -6.97
CA ASP A 79 10.46 6.56 -7.37
C ASP A 79 10.19 7.55 -6.26
N VAL A 80 9.94 7.07 -5.04
CA VAL A 80 9.66 7.91 -3.86
C VAL A 80 10.77 8.93 -3.62
N VAL A 81 12.04 8.55 -3.78
CA VAL A 81 13.16 9.49 -3.67
C VAL A 81 13.08 10.55 -4.76
N ARG A 82 12.85 10.17 -6.02
CA ARG A 82 12.65 11.13 -7.13
C ARG A 82 11.48 12.07 -6.88
N VAL A 83 10.36 11.56 -6.36
CA VAL A 83 9.20 12.38 -5.98
C VAL A 83 9.60 13.42 -4.95
N ALA A 84 10.31 13.00 -3.91
CA ALA A 84 10.77 13.89 -2.85
C ALA A 84 11.70 14.98 -3.40
N GLU A 85 12.68 14.62 -4.23
CA GLU A 85 13.63 15.55 -4.85
C GLU A 85 12.93 16.62 -5.71
N VAL A 86 11.83 16.28 -6.39
CA VAL A 86 11.06 17.23 -7.20
C VAL A 86 10.18 18.15 -6.35
N LEU A 87 9.57 17.63 -5.28
CA LEU A 87 8.62 18.37 -4.44
C LEU A 87 9.29 19.19 -3.33
N TYR A 88 10.45 18.74 -2.85
CA TYR A 88 11.23 19.40 -1.82
C TYR A 88 11.56 20.87 -2.12
N PRO A 89 12.18 21.22 -3.27
CA PRO A 89 12.49 22.62 -3.59
C PRO A 89 11.24 23.49 -3.80
N LYS A 90 10.07 22.89 -4.01
CA LYS A 90 8.79 23.59 -4.14
C LYS A 90 8.16 23.95 -2.80
N GLY A 91 8.75 23.50 -1.69
CA GLY A 91 8.28 23.80 -0.33
C GLY A 91 6.98 23.07 0.05
N VAL A 92 6.63 21.97 -0.63
CA VAL A 92 5.39 21.20 -0.38
C VAL A 92 5.32 20.66 1.05
N PHE A 93 6.48 20.36 1.64
CA PHE A 93 6.61 19.86 3.02
C PHE A 93 6.95 20.95 4.04
N GLY A 94 6.94 22.23 3.62
CA GLY A 94 7.45 23.36 4.40
C GLY A 94 8.96 23.57 4.22
N PHE A 95 9.40 24.82 4.36
CA PHE A 95 10.80 25.23 4.12
C PHE A 95 11.79 24.78 5.22
N GLU A 96 11.27 24.38 6.38
CA GLU A 96 12.08 23.89 7.51
C GLU A 96 12.28 22.37 7.48
N CYS A 97 11.63 21.66 6.55
CA CYS A 97 11.73 20.22 6.42
C CYS A 97 13.07 19.83 5.78
N SER A 98 13.67 18.71 6.20
CA SER A 98 14.81 18.11 5.51
C SER A 98 14.36 17.17 4.40
N ILE A 99 15.18 16.97 3.38
CA ILE A 99 14.84 16.07 2.26
C ILE A 99 14.65 14.63 2.74
N GLU A 100 15.42 14.19 3.74
CA GLU A 100 15.30 12.86 4.34
C GLU A 100 13.93 12.68 5.02
N ARG A 101 13.45 13.71 5.71
CA ARG A 101 12.14 13.67 6.37
C ARG A 101 11.01 13.66 5.34
N ALA A 102 11.14 14.40 4.24
CA ALA A 102 10.20 14.36 3.13
C ALA A 102 10.14 12.96 2.48
N ILE A 103 11.29 12.32 2.25
CA ILE A 103 11.36 10.94 1.74
C ILE A 103 10.66 9.98 2.71
N GLN A 104 10.94 10.08 4.01
CA GLN A 104 10.30 9.22 5.01
C GLN A 104 8.78 9.39 5.05
N GLU A 105 8.30 10.62 4.90
CA GLU A 105 6.88 10.91 4.85
C GLU A 105 6.23 10.26 3.63
N ILE A 106 6.78 10.47 2.43
CA ILE A 106 6.25 9.88 1.19
C ILE A 106 6.32 8.35 1.22
N LYS A 107 7.32 7.75 1.87
CA LYS A 107 7.41 6.28 2.06
C LYS A 107 6.23 5.70 2.83
N SER A 108 5.56 6.49 3.66
CA SER A 108 4.37 6.07 4.39
C SER A 108 3.09 6.10 3.55
N TYR A 109 3.13 6.76 2.39
CA TYR A 109 1.97 6.95 1.52
C TYR A 109 1.70 5.73 0.64
N ASN A 110 0.43 5.54 0.29
CA ASN A 110 0.01 4.59 -0.74
C ASN A 110 0.06 5.20 -2.14
N ASP A 111 -0.10 4.37 -3.18
CA ASP A 111 0.02 4.85 -4.57
C ASP A 111 -1.01 5.96 -4.89
N PHE A 112 -2.22 5.88 -4.34
CA PHE A 112 -3.25 6.90 -4.53
C PHE A 112 -2.87 8.24 -3.87
N GLU A 113 -2.28 8.20 -2.67
CA GLU A 113 -1.80 9.40 -1.96
C GLU A 113 -0.61 10.04 -2.70
N ILE A 114 0.35 9.24 -3.18
CA ILE A 114 1.48 9.73 -3.98
C ILE A 114 0.97 10.36 -5.28
N HIS A 115 0.03 9.71 -5.95
CA HIS A 115 -0.58 10.24 -7.17
C HIS A 115 -1.28 11.58 -6.92
N GLN A 116 -2.08 11.69 -5.86
CA GLN A 116 -2.73 12.95 -5.48
C GLN A 116 -1.72 14.04 -5.15
N LEU A 117 -0.66 13.70 -4.42
CA LEU A 117 0.42 14.63 -4.08
C LEU A 117 1.05 15.22 -5.34
N MET A 118 1.36 14.38 -6.33
CA MET A 118 1.84 14.83 -7.64
C MET A 118 0.80 15.67 -8.39
N SER A 119 -0.46 15.25 -8.41
CA SER A 119 -1.52 15.95 -9.12
C SER A 119 -1.82 17.33 -8.54
N PHE A 120 -1.69 17.49 -7.21
CA PHE A 120 -1.91 18.76 -6.54
C PHE A 120 -0.87 19.81 -6.92
N ASP A 121 0.40 19.38 -7.02
CA ASP A 121 1.53 20.20 -7.48
C ASP A 121 1.50 20.45 -9.01
N SER A 122 0.88 19.55 -9.78
CA SER A 122 0.75 19.64 -11.24
C SER A 122 -0.11 20.80 -11.74
N ARG A 123 -0.75 21.59 -10.87
CA ARG A 123 -1.32 22.90 -11.28
C ARG A 123 -0.25 23.92 -11.71
N LYS A 124 1.05 23.61 -11.59
CA LYS A 124 2.16 24.34 -12.23
C LYS A 124 3.11 23.49 -13.09
N VAL A 125 2.91 22.18 -13.25
CA VAL A 125 3.78 21.35 -14.09
C VAL A 125 2.94 20.34 -14.88
N LYS A 126 2.92 20.52 -16.21
CA LYS A 126 2.27 19.61 -17.16
C LYS A 126 3.00 18.26 -17.17
N TYR A 127 2.39 17.23 -16.61
CA TYR A 127 2.68 15.84 -16.97
C TYR A 127 1.38 15.12 -17.34
N HIS A 128 1.06 15.19 -18.63
CA HIS A 128 0.03 14.41 -19.31
C HIS A 128 0.66 13.12 -19.86
N PHE A 129 1.00 12.16 -19.00
CA PHE A 129 1.41 10.79 -19.35
C PHE A 129 1.45 10.06 -18.01
N LEU A 130 0.42 9.35 -17.56
CA LEU A 130 0.39 7.88 -17.63
C LEU A 130 -0.97 7.29 -17.15
N ILE A 131 -2.05 8.06 -17.13
CA ILE A 131 -3.37 7.55 -16.67
C ILE A 131 -4.16 6.86 -17.81
N SER A 132 -3.77 7.03 -19.08
CA SER A 132 -4.54 6.52 -20.22
C SER A 132 -4.35 5.02 -20.52
N CYS A 133 -3.73 4.24 -19.64
CA CYS A 133 -3.54 2.78 -19.83
C CYS A 133 -4.25 1.89 -18.81
N TRP A 134 -5.10 2.44 -17.92
CA TRP A 134 -5.74 1.65 -16.84
C TRP A 134 -7.25 1.92 -16.66
N LEU A 135 -7.93 2.34 -17.73
CA LEU A 135 -9.38 2.27 -17.88
C LEU A 135 -9.72 1.46 -19.13
#